data_AF-A0A9E1ZL57-F1
#
_entry.id   AF-A0A9E1ZL57-F1
#
_cell.length_a   1.000
_cell.length_b   1.000
_cell.length_c   1.000
_cell.angle_alpha   90.00
_cell.angle_beta   90.00
_cell.angle_gamma   90.00
#
_symmetry.space_group_name_H-M   'P 1'
#
loop_
_entity.id
_entity.type
_entity.pdbx_description
1 polymer ?
#
loop_
_entity_poly.entity_id
_entity_poly.type
_entity_poly.pdbx_seq_one_letter_code
_entity_poly.pdbx_strand_id
1 'polypeptide(L)'
;SGMTVNGLKATVRRWGEKLGFRISPHDFCRTFALQTTKNKAPTRVVQVGGGWKGIDMVVHYTRGLELDAIRPYLPIKNLLG
;
A
#
# COMPACT_ATOMS: atom_id res chain seq x y z
N SER A 1 27.43 13.13 -0.35
CA SER A 1 27.35 11.67 -0.11
C SER A 1 25.88 11.28 -0.06
N GLY A 2 25.39 10.53 -1.06
CA GLY A 2 23.99 10.10 -1.10
C GLY A 2 23.71 8.91 -0.18
N MET A 3 22.48 8.77 0.28
CA MET A 3 22.03 7.59 1.03
C MET A 3 22.11 6.34 0.13
N THR A 4 22.82 5.31 0.58
CA THR A 4 22.87 4.03 -0.14
C THR A 4 21.64 3.18 0.17
N VAL A 5 21.32 2.24 -0.73
CA VAL A 5 20.23 1.27 -0.52
C VAL A 5 20.42 0.49 0.78
N ASN A 6 21.66 0.10 1.08
CA ASN A 6 21.99 -0.62 2.32
C ASN A 6 21.81 0.27 3.56
N GLY A 7 22.17 1.55 3.46
CA GLY A 7 21.93 2.53 4.51
C GLY A 7 20.44 2.70 4.81
N LEU A 8 19.61 2.85 3.78
CA LEU A 8 18.15 2.94 3.94
C LEU A 8 17.58 1.68 4.59
N LYS A 9 17.97 0.49 4.12
CA LYS A 9 17.52 -0.78 4.70
C LYS A 9 17.92 -0.91 6.17
N ALA A 10 19.15 -0.52 6.52
CA ALA A 10 19.64 -0.55 7.90
C ALA A 10 18.85 0.41 8.80
N THR A 11 18.56 1.63 8.32
CA THR A 11 17.75 2.62 9.05
C THR A 11 16.35 2.09 9.33
N VAL A 12 15.67 1.57 8.30
CA VAL A 12 14.32 1.02 8.44
C VAL A 12 14.31 -0.21 9.37
N ARG A 13 15.33 -1.06 9.30
CA ARG A 13 15.47 -2.20 10.22
C ARG A 13 15.58 -1.73 11.68
N ARG A 14 16.39 -0.71 11.96
CA ARG A 14 16.53 -0.13 13.31
C ARG A 14 15.20 0.45 13.82
N TRP A 15 14.39 1.04 12.95
CA TRP A 15 13.05 1.48 13.33
C TRP A 15 12.16 0.30 13.73
N GLY A 16 12.20 -0.80 12.97
CA GLY A 16 11.49 -2.02 13.32
C GLY A 16 11.91 -2.62 14.66
N GLU A 17 13.22 -2.69 14.90
CA GLU A 17 13.79 -3.13 16.19
C GLU A 17 13.25 -2.28 17.36
N LYS A 18 13.19 -0.96 17.19
CA LYS A 18 12.66 -0.03 18.21
C LYS A 18 11.15 -0.15 18.41
N LEU A 19 10.40 -0.44 17.34
CA LEU A 19 8.94 -0.59 17.38
C LEU A 19 8.48 -1.99 17.81
N GLY A 20 9.40 -2.95 17.92
CA GLY A 20 9.10 -4.33 18.33
C GLY A 20 8.59 -5.24 17.21
N PHE A 21 8.69 -4.83 15.94
CA PHE A 21 8.31 -5.66 14.80
C PHE A 21 9.14 -5.39 13.55
N ARG A 22 9.32 -6.41 12.71
CA ARG A 22 10.14 -6.30 11.50
C ARG A 22 9.44 -5.46 10.44
N ILE A 23 10.14 -4.44 9.94
CA ILE A 23 9.74 -3.65 8.78
C ILE A 23 10.88 -3.52 7.77
N SER A 24 10.50 -3.26 6.53
CA SER A 24 11.38 -3.05 5.38
C SER A 24 10.86 -1.87 4.54
N PRO A 25 11.71 -1.27 3.68
CA PRO A 25 11.26 -0.21 2.76
C PRO A 25 10.06 -0.61 1.89
N HIS A 26 9.95 -1.89 1.53
CA HIS A 26 8.82 -2.39 0.75
C HIS A 26 7.50 -2.42 1.52
N ASP A 27 7.53 -2.51 2.85
CA ASP A 27 6.30 -2.45 3.66
C ASP A 27 5.66 -1.07 3.59
N PHE A 28 6.46 -0.01 3.45
CA PHE A 28 5.96 1.34 3.20
C PHE A 28 5.31 1.46 1.83
N CYS A 29 5.95 0.93 0.78
CA CYS A 29 5.37 0.90 -0.56
C CYS A 29 4.04 0.13 -0.59
N ARG A 30 4.00 -1.03 0.10
CA ARG A 30 2.79 -1.82 0.27
C ARG A 30 1.70 -1.04 0.98
N THR A 31 2.05 -0.41 2.10
CA THR A 31 1.12 0.38 2.91
C THR A 31 0.56 1.56 2.13
N PHE A 32 1.40 2.26 1.37
CA PHE A 32 0.98 3.34 0.48
C PHE A 32 -0.08 2.87 -0.52
N ALA A 33 0.20 1.80 -1.28
CA ALA A 33 -0.76 1.26 -2.26
C ALA A 33 -2.08 0.84 -1.59
N LEU A 34 -1.99 0.15 -0.47
CA LEU A 34 -3.15 -0.37 0.24
C LEU A 34 -4.03 0.74 0.80
N GLN A 35 -3.44 1.72 1.50
CA GLN A 35 -4.17 2.80 2.15
C GLN A 35 -4.78 3.76 1.14
N THR A 36 -4.05 4.12 0.08
CA THR A 36 -4.60 4.98 -0.98
C THR A 36 -5.76 4.31 -1.70
N THR A 37 -5.66 3.01 -1.99
CA THR A 37 -6.75 2.23 -2.59
C THR A 37 -7.97 2.14 -1.67
N LYS A 38 -7.77 1.88 -0.36
CA LYS A 38 -8.85 1.91 0.65
C LYS A 38 -9.52 3.28 0.73
N ASN A 39 -8.74 4.34 0.54
CA ASN A 39 -9.21 5.72 0.45
C ASN A 39 -9.71 6.11 -0.95
N LYS A 40 -10.05 5.12 -1.79
CA LYS A 40 -10.76 5.30 -3.06
C LYS A 40 -9.95 6.03 -4.14
N ALA A 41 -8.63 6.12 -3.97
CA ALA A 41 -7.78 6.70 -5.01
C ALA A 41 -7.86 5.85 -6.29
N PRO A 42 -8.00 6.46 -7.48
CA PRO A 42 -7.99 5.73 -8.74
C PRO A 42 -6.67 4.96 -8.91
N THR A 43 -6.74 3.71 -9.38
CA THR A 43 -5.58 2.81 -9.46
C THR A 43 -4.42 3.40 -10.29
N ARG A 44 -4.73 4.16 -11.36
CA ARG A 44 -3.72 4.85 -12.17
C ARG A 44 -3.01 5.97 -11.40
N VAL A 45 -3.71 6.70 -10.53
CA VAL A 45 -3.11 7.74 -9.66
C VAL A 45 -2.17 7.09 -8.65
N VAL A 46 -2.59 5.98 -8.04
CA VAL A 46 -1.77 5.20 -7.12
C VAL A 46 -0.51 4.67 -7.81
N GLN A 47 -0.63 4.19 -9.05
CA GLN A 47 0.50 3.74 -9.86
C GLN A 47 1.53 4.85 -10.10
N VAL A 48 1.06 6.03 -10.53
CA VAL A 48 1.94 7.19 -10.79
C VAL A 48 2.60 7.67 -9.50
N GLY A 49 1.84 7.77 -8.40
CA GLY A 49 2.39 8.17 -7.10
C GLY A 49 3.40 7.19 -6.53
N GLY A 50 3.25 5.89 -6.80
CA GLY A 50 4.22 4.86 -6.45
C GLY A 50 5.44 4.79 -7.40
N GLY A 51 5.42 5.52 -8.51
CA GLY A 51 6.49 5.50 -9.52
C GLY A 51 6.62 4.16 -10.25
N TRP A 52 5.54 3.38 -10.35
CA TRP A 52 5.59 2.04 -10.93
C TRP A 52 5.32 2.04 -12.43
N LYS A 53 6.13 1.28 -13.16
CA LYS A 53 6.02 1.15 -14.62
C LYS A 53 4.70 0.52 -15.06
N GLY A 54 4.18 -0.42 -14.27
CA GLY A 54 2.94 -1.12 -14.57
C GLY A 54 1.99 -1.18 -13.38
N ILE A 55 0.74 -1.56 -13.68
CA ILE A 55 -0.34 -1.71 -12.70
C ILE A 55 -0.18 -2.96 -11.84
N ASP A 56 0.61 -3.93 -12.30
CA ASP A 56 0.97 -5.17 -11.63
C ASP A 56 1.52 -4.92 -10.23
N MET A 57 2.30 -3.85 -10.03
CA MET A 57 2.80 -3.48 -8.71
C MET A 57 1.70 -3.03 -7.75
N VAL A 58 0.69 -2.31 -8.25
CA VAL A 58 -0.47 -1.93 -7.43
C VAL A 58 -1.21 -3.19 -7.01
N VAL A 59 -1.52 -4.08 -7.97
CA VAL A 59 -2.20 -5.37 -7.72
C VAL A 59 -1.42 -6.22 -6.71
N HIS A 60 -0.09 -6.33 -6.88
CA HIS A 60 0.77 -7.07 -5.97
C HIS A 60 0.69 -6.53 -4.53
N TYR A 61 0.74 -5.21 -4.36
CA TYR A 61 0.69 -4.60 -3.02
C TYR A 61 -0.71 -4.57 -2.41
N THR A 62 -1.76 -4.55 -3.23
CA THR A 62 -3.16 -4.59 -2.77
C THR A 62 -3.74 -5.99 -2.65
N ARG A 63 -2.93 -7.06 -2.80
CA ARG A 63 -3.38 -8.46 -2.70
C ARG A 63 -4.05 -8.87 -1.38
N GLY A 64 -3.92 -8.05 -0.34
CA GLY A 64 -4.59 -8.26 0.96
C GLY A 64 -5.92 -7.51 1.09
N LEU A 65 -6.47 -6.99 -0.01
CA LEU A 65 -7.84 -6.50 -0.04
C LEU A 65 -8.78 -7.68 -0.24
N GLU A 66 -9.76 -7.79 0.65
CA GLU A 66 -10.79 -8.81 0.59
C GLU A 66 -12.00 -8.32 -0.22
N LEU A 67 -12.75 -9.25 -0.81
CA LEU A 67 -13.95 -8.96 -1.59
C LEU A 67 -14.98 -8.15 -0.79
N ASP A 68 -15.06 -8.36 0.53
CA ASP A 68 -15.95 -7.60 1.42
C ASP A 68 -15.74 -6.07 1.35
N ALA A 69 -14.56 -5.61 0.91
CA ALA A 69 -14.31 -4.19 0.69
C ALA A 69 -15.17 -3.58 -0.43
N ILE A 70 -15.84 -4.39 -1.26
CA ILE A 70 -16.76 -3.93 -2.30
C ILE A 70 -18.10 -3.44 -1.75
N ARG A 71 -18.49 -3.86 -0.53
CA ARG A 71 -19.82 -3.59 0.04
C ARG A 71 -20.26 -2.12 -0.03
N PRO A 72 -19.42 -1.11 0.25
CA PRO A 72 -19.80 0.30 0.15
C PRO A 72 -20.11 0.78 -1.27
N TYR A 73 -19.71 0.03 -2.30
CA TYR A 73 -19.91 0.37 -3.72
C TYR A 73 -21.07 -0.39 -4.36
N LEU A 74 -21.63 -1.40 -3.66
CA LEU A 74 -22.78 -2.13 -4.16
C LEU A 74 -24.06 -1.30 -4.01
N PRO A 75 -24.94 -1.29 -5.03
CA PRO A 75 -26.19 -0.52 -4.99
C PRO A 75 -27.18 -1.02 -3.92
N ILE A 76 -26.94 -2.22 -3.37
CA ILE A 76 -27.86 -2.93 -2.46
C ILE A 76 -28.01 -2.21 -1.11
N LYS A 77 -27.05 -1.36 -0.71
CA LYS A 77 -27.12 -0.65 0.58
C LYS A 77 -28.27 0.36 0.66
N ASN A 78 -28.84 0.77 -0.48
CA ASN A 78 -29.90 1.78 -0.57
C ASN A 78 -31.30 1.19 -0.86
N LEU A 79 -31.45 -0.14 -0.91
CA LEU A 79 -32.72 -0.80 -1.27
C LEU A 79 -33.46 -1.46 -0.11
N LEU A 80 -32.86 -1.49 1.08
CA LEU A 80 -33.49 -1.97 2.31
C LEU A 80 -33.43 -0.84 3.35
N GLY A 81 -34.27 0.16 3.12
CA GLY A 81 -34.77 1.06 4.17
C GLY A 81 -36.08 0.54 4.70
#